data_AF-A0A7T7BQ97-F1
#
_entry.id   AF-A0A7T7BQ97-F1
#
_cell.length_a   1.000
_cell.length_b   1.000
_cell.length_c   1.000
_cell.angle_alpha   90.00
_cell.angle_beta   90.00
_cell.angle_gamma   90.00
#
_symmetry.space_group_name_H-M   'P 1'
#
loop_
_entity.id
_entity.type
_entity.pdbx_description
1 polymer ?
#
loop_
_entity_poly.entity_id
_entity_poly.type
_entity_poly.pdbx_seq_one_letter_code
_entity_poly.pdbx_strand_id
1 'polypeptide(L)'
;MAEAEIQHPRRMSADNQTVSKADISLKERFFRYFQHEITDLQQEMDRLADTSLVGGERADATDHCLAGIVRLSNEVKDAASYIPTYDQRVYAEAIKALQDRLSETRAAFEPRSKFSFKTKKNTSAVSLSDAALMAVEGRLSIPGYHSPGASSVDSSANQTPNYPSTPLNEPEKQQQERPELAPTSFPGVPAGNFAIKSPSENHSGGFAATGISSVSVDDYHKLHIMLPAAGSTSTVPVSLTSLDRCIVDMTIPTANGKPYASLTSKGIKESLLICGQVNGPAHITGIKRSVIVVSCRQFRMHNCSDVDVYLSCSSNPIIEDCSNIRFGRIPKAYALDHDRPDHEDRWSQVEDFKWIKPEPSPNWSLLDPNDAVPEEVWAEIVPGGPGWSLEDILHAVKVVQN
;
A
#
# COMPACT_ATOMS: atom_id res chain seq x y z
N MET A 1 84.17 9.84 19.02
CA MET A 1 84.20 11.24 18.55
C MET A 1 83.61 11.26 17.14
N ALA A 2 82.61 12.06 16.79
CA ALA A 2 81.54 12.76 17.54
C ALA A 2 80.54 13.19 16.43
N GLU A 3 79.27 12.81 16.41
CA GLU A 3 78.10 13.25 17.23
C GLU A 3 77.50 14.61 16.85
N ALA A 4 76.19 14.77 17.15
CA ALA A 4 75.21 15.73 16.61
C ALA A 4 74.90 15.51 15.10
N GLU A 5 73.72 15.08 14.63
CA GLU A 5 72.30 15.19 15.05
C GLU A 5 71.65 16.57 14.79
N ILE A 6 70.72 16.60 13.81
CA ILE A 6 69.48 17.39 13.82
C ILE A 6 68.33 16.50 13.30
N GLN A 7 67.11 16.71 13.79
CA GLN A 7 66.02 15.73 13.82
C GLN A 7 65.07 15.73 12.61
N HIS A 8 64.34 14.61 12.43
CA HIS A 8 63.22 14.51 11.50
C HIS A 8 61.95 15.21 12.05
N PRO A 9 61.27 16.08 11.29
CA PRO A 9 59.89 16.46 11.55
C PRO A 9 58.94 15.38 11.02
N ARG A 10 58.50 14.48 11.91
CA ARG A 10 57.40 13.54 11.65
C ARG A 10 56.11 14.35 11.47
N ARG A 11 55.51 14.42 10.27
CA ARG A 11 54.20 15.08 10.10
C ARG A 11 53.24 14.34 9.16
N MET A 12 52.49 13.45 9.81
CA MET A 12 51.12 13.01 9.51
C MET A 12 50.85 12.40 8.13
N SER A 13 50.49 11.11 8.18
CA SER A 13 49.78 10.39 7.13
C SER A 13 48.54 11.17 6.67
N ALA A 14 48.07 10.87 5.46
CA ALA A 14 46.75 11.33 5.02
C ALA A 14 45.66 10.67 5.87
N ASP A 15 45.16 11.39 6.88
CA ASP A 15 44.01 10.95 7.66
C ASP A 15 42.77 10.92 6.77
N ASN A 16 42.20 9.73 6.64
CA ASN A 16 41.12 9.40 5.73
C ASN A 16 39.79 10.01 6.19
N GLN A 17 39.59 11.32 5.94
CA GLN A 17 38.32 11.99 6.18
C GLN A 17 37.29 11.66 5.09
N THR A 18 36.89 10.39 5.06
CA THR A 18 35.62 9.95 4.48
C THR A 18 34.48 10.58 5.27
N VAL A 19 34.04 11.77 4.85
CA VAL A 19 32.75 12.33 5.29
C VAL A 19 31.65 11.43 4.71
N SER A 20 30.95 10.71 5.58
CA SER A 20 29.75 9.93 5.23
C SER A 20 28.72 10.86 4.57
N LYS A 21 28.17 10.57 3.39
CA LYS A 21 27.43 9.36 2.99
C LYS A 21 26.27 9.06 3.96
N ALA A 22 25.15 9.75 3.70
CA ALA A 22 23.85 9.69 4.38
C ALA A 22 23.80 10.20 5.84
N ASP A 23 22.75 10.95 6.18
CA ASP A 23 21.63 10.45 6.99
C ASP A 23 20.65 11.58 7.37
N ILE A 24 19.50 11.66 6.69
CA ILE A 24 18.29 12.12 7.39
C ILE A 24 18.01 11.02 8.42
N SER A 25 18.37 11.29 9.68
CA SER A 25 18.34 10.30 10.76
C SER A 25 17.03 9.50 10.74
N LEU A 26 17.12 8.17 10.87
CA LEU A 26 15.95 7.27 10.85
C LEU A 26 14.86 7.71 11.84
N LYS A 27 15.25 8.35 12.95
CA LYS A 27 14.34 9.02 13.89
C LYS A 27 13.47 10.10 13.23
N GLU A 28 14.07 11.02 12.48
CA GLU A 28 13.38 12.15 11.83
C GLU A 28 12.43 11.66 10.73
N ARG A 29 12.87 10.68 9.92
CA ARG A 29 12.01 10.03 8.93
C ARG A 29 10.81 9.35 9.58
N PHE A 30 11.02 8.62 10.67
CA PHE A 30 9.95 7.99 11.43
C PHE A 30 9.02 9.01 12.09
N PHE A 31 9.55 10.11 12.65
CA PHE A 31 8.75 11.17 13.27
C PHE A 31 7.75 11.79 12.29
N ARG A 32 8.19 12.13 11.07
CA ARG A 32 7.31 12.65 10.01
C ARG A 32 6.24 11.64 9.59
N TYR A 33 6.62 10.37 9.42
CA TYR A 33 5.67 9.29 9.12
C TYR A 33 4.61 9.14 10.23
N PHE A 34 5.04 9.14 11.49
CA PHE A 34 4.16 9.03 12.65
C PHE A 34 3.18 10.21 12.77
N GLN A 35 3.62 11.43 12.45
CA GLN A 35 2.74 12.60 12.37
C GLN A 35 1.71 12.50 11.23
N HIS A 36 2.08 11.91 10.09
CA HIS A 36 1.19 11.71 8.95
C HIS A 36 0.07 10.72 9.28
N GLU A 37 0.40 9.52 9.74
CA GLU A 37 -0.59 8.48 10.10
C GLU A 37 -1.52 8.93 11.23
N ILE A 38 -1.03 9.69 12.22
CA ILE A 38 -1.89 10.33 13.22
C ILE A 38 -2.91 11.27 12.57
N THR A 39 -2.47 12.09 11.61
CA THR A 39 -3.33 13.09 10.97
C THR A 39 -4.38 12.42 10.08
N ASP A 40 -3.99 11.38 9.34
CA ASP A 40 -4.90 10.59 8.50
C ASP A 40 -5.93 9.85 9.34
N LEU A 41 -5.51 9.11 10.37
CA LEU A 41 -6.41 8.39 11.27
C LEU A 41 -7.39 9.34 11.95
N GLN A 42 -6.97 10.54 12.34
CA GLN A 42 -7.89 11.54 12.88
C GLN A 42 -8.92 12.02 11.85
N GLN A 43 -8.53 12.22 10.58
CA GLN A 43 -9.47 12.57 9.52
C GLN A 43 -10.43 11.44 9.16
N GLU A 44 -9.97 10.18 9.13
CA GLU A 44 -10.86 9.02 8.94
C GLU A 44 -11.86 8.92 10.10
N MET A 45 -11.38 9.07 11.34
CA MET A 45 -12.20 9.04 12.55
C MET A 45 -13.25 10.15 12.62
N ASP A 46 -12.98 11.33 12.06
CA ASP A 46 -13.98 12.39 11.92
C ASP A 46 -15.02 12.05 10.83
N ARG A 47 -14.58 11.45 9.71
CA ARG A 47 -15.47 10.98 8.63
C ARG A 47 -16.37 9.79 9.05
N LEU A 48 -16.07 9.08 10.14
CA LEU A 48 -16.96 8.02 10.67
C LEU A 48 -18.35 8.56 11.07
N ALA A 49 -18.47 9.86 11.36
CA ALA A 49 -19.75 10.50 11.66
C ALA A 49 -20.70 10.52 10.46
N ASP A 50 -20.17 10.87 9.28
CA ASP A 50 -20.92 11.03 8.04
C ASP A 50 -21.03 9.72 7.23
N THR A 51 -20.19 8.73 7.53
CA THR A 51 -20.18 7.41 6.87
C THR A 51 -21.50 6.65 7.08
N SER A 52 -22.04 6.01 6.03
CA SER A 52 -23.39 5.41 6.05
C SER A 52 -23.60 4.35 7.14
N LEU A 53 -24.83 4.26 7.65
CA LEU A 53 -25.30 3.16 8.52
C LEU A 53 -25.81 1.94 7.73
N VAL A 54 -25.83 2.01 6.40
CA VAL A 54 -26.28 0.92 5.51
C VAL A 54 -25.12 -0.03 5.21
N GLY A 55 -25.40 -1.31 4.98
CA GLY A 55 -24.45 -2.31 4.47
C GLY A 55 -23.41 -2.84 5.46
N GLY A 56 -23.00 -2.03 6.43
CA GLY A 56 -21.86 -2.31 7.32
C GLY A 56 -20.72 -1.30 7.21
N GLU A 57 -20.79 -0.37 6.25
CA GLU A 57 -19.73 0.57 5.86
C GLU A 57 -19.06 1.30 7.05
N ARG A 58 -19.85 1.78 8.02
CA ARG A 58 -19.33 2.43 9.24
C ARG A 58 -18.59 1.47 10.19
N ALA A 59 -19.00 0.20 10.26
CA ALA A 59 -18.27 -0.83 11.01
C ALA A 59 -16.95 -1.17 10.31
N ASP A 60 -16.98 -1.38 8.99
CA ASP A 60 -15.78 -1.65 8.18
C ASP A 60 -14.76 -0.50 8.29
N ALA A 61 -15.23 0.76 8.26
CA ALA A 61 -14.38 1.94 8.47
C ALA A 61 -13.87 2.07 9.93
N THR A 62 -14.66 1.64 10.92
CA THR A 62 -14.19 1.58 12.33
C THR A 62 -13.09 0.53 12.50
N ASP A 63 -13.26 -0.63 11.86
CA ASP A 63 -12.26 -1.69 11.87
C ASP A 63 -11.02 -1.32 11.04
N HIS A 64 -11.15 -0.49 10.00
CA HIS A 64 -10.02 0.12 9.30
C HIS A 64 -9.21 1.03 10.23
N CYS A 65 -9.87 1.93 10.97
CA CYS A 65 -9.23 2.79 11.97
C CYS A 65 -8.52 1.95 13.06
N LEU A 66 -9.15 0.89 13.55
CA LEU A 66 -8.53 -0.05 14.50
C LEU A 66 -7.28 -0.72 13.91
N ALA A 67 -7.35 -1.21 12.67
CA ALA A 67 -6.22 -1.84 11.98
C ALA A 67 -5.06 -0.86 11.75
N GLY A 68 -5.35 0.40 11.41
CA GLY A 68 -4.34 1.46 11.27
C GLY A 68 -3.66 1.81 12.59
N ILE A 69 -4.42 1.95 13.68
CA ILE A 69 -3.87 2.16 15.02
C ILE A 69 -2.98 0.99 15.46
N VAL A 70 -3.39 -0.26 15.18
CA VAL A 70 -2.58 -1.46 15.49
C VAL A 70 -1.32 -1.52 14.63
N ARG A 71 -1.39 -1.17 13.34
CA ARG A 71 -0.22 -1.01 12.45
C ARG A 71 0.77 -0.01 13.04
N LEU A 72 0.32 1.22 13.29
CA LEU A 72 1.14 2.30 13.83
C LEU A 72 1.81 1.92 15.16
N SER A 73 1.11 1.18 16.03
CA SER A 73 1.65 0.67 17.29
C SER A 73 2.73 -0.40 17.10
N ASN A 74 2.66 -1.24 16.06
CA ASN A 74 3.72 -2.20 15.75
C ASN A 74 4.93 -1.50 15.12
N GLU A 75 4.71 -0.52 14.25
CA GLU A 75 5.81 0.21 13.61
C GLU A 75 6.60 1.06 14.60
N VAL A 76 5.95 1.69 15.60
CA VAL A 76 6.64 2.34 16.75
C VAL A 76 7.49 1.34 17.55
N LYS A 77 7.03 0.09 17.69
CA LYS A 77 7.72 -0.96 18.44
C LYS A 77 8.94 -1.49 17.67
N ASP A 78 8.83 -1.69 16.36
CA ASP A 78 9.94 -2.15 15.52
C ASP A 78 11.01 -1.05 15.37
N ALA A 79 10.57 0.21 15.29
CA ALA A 79 11.44 1.39 15.29
C ALA A 79 12.01 1.77 16.67
N ALA A 80 11.56 1.16 17.77
CA ALA A 80 12.04 1.44 19.14
C ALA A 80 13.54 1.14 19.36
N SER A 81 14.20 0.50 18.40
CA SER A 81 15.65 0.31 18.35
C SER A 81 16.44 1.58 18.03
N TYR A 82 15.85 2.55 17.32
CA TYR A 82 16.49 3.81 16.91
C TYR A 82 15.74 5.09 17.31
N ILE A 83 14.50 4.99 17.81
CA ILE A 83 13.77 6.11 18.42
C ILE A 83 14.22 6.29 19.88
N PRO A 84 14.55 7.51 20.36
CA PRO A 84 14.86 7.76 21.77
C PRO A 84 13.68 7.46 22.71
N THR A 85 13.96 6.97 23.92
CA THR A 85 12.95 6.51 24.90
C THR A 85 12.00 7.63 25.39
N TYR A 86 12.34 8.90 25.19
CA TYR A 86 11.40 10.01 25.41
C TYR A 86 10.32 10.01 24.32
N ASP A 87 10.72 10.04 23.05
CA ASP A 87 9.81 10.08 21.90
C ASP A 87 8.94 8.81 21.83
N GLN A 88 9.49 7.64 22.19
CA GLN A 88 8.70 6.39 22.33
C GLN A 88 7.50 6.54 23.27
N ARG A 89 7.63 7.31 24.36
CA ARG A 89 6.51 7.56 25.30
C ARG A 89 5.48 8.51 24.71
N VAL A 90 5.95 9.58 24.05
CA VAL A 90 5.07 10.52 23.33
C VAL A 90 4.27 9.79 22.26
N TYR A 91 4.90 8.87 21.52
CA TYR A 91 4.23 8.06 20.50
C TYR A 91 3.21 7.09 21.12
N ALA A 92 3.56 6.40 22.20
CA ALA A 92 2.63 5.52 22.92
C ALA A 92 1.43 6.29 23.52
N GLU A 93 1.64 7.50 24.04
CA GLU A 93 0.59 8.39 24.54
C GLU A 93 -0.32 8.88 23.41
N ALA A 94 0.23 9.25 22.26
CA ALA A 94 -0.54 9.65 21.09
C ALA A 94 -1.35 8.48 20.47
N ILE A 95 -0.77 7.27 20.39
CA ILE A 95 -1.49 6.05 19.99
C ILE A 95 -2.65 5.78 20.96
N LYS A 96 -2.44 5.93 22.28
CA LYS A 96 -3.52 5.80 23.27
C LYS A 96 -4.60 6.86 23.06
N ALA A 97 -4.24 8.10 22.77
CA ALA A 97 -5.20 9.17 22.49
C ALA A 97 -6.06 8.87 21.23
N LEU A 98 -5.50 8.24 20.20
CA LEU A 98 -6.28 7.73 19.06
C LEU A 98 -7.23 6.59 19.47
N GLN A 99 -6.77 5.64 20.29
CA GLN A 99 -7.62 4.55 20.81
C GLN A 99 -8.79 5.08 21.64
N ASP A 100 -8.52 6.01 22.56
CA ASP A 100 -9.51 6.65 23.40
C ASP A 100 -10.53 7.43 22.54
N ARG A 101 -10.07 8.27 21.59
CA ARG A 101 -10.95 9.02 20.66
C ARG A 101 -11.78 8.11 19.76
N LEU A 102 -11.22 7.00 19.24
CA LEU A 102 -11.98 6.03 18.44
C LEU A 102 -13.04 5.31 19.28
N SER A 103 -12.75 5.02 20.55
CA SER A 103 -13.73 4.46 21.49
C SER A 103 -14.86 5.45 21.80
N GLU A 104 -14.57 6.75 21.91
CA GLU A 104 -15.56 7.81 22.10
C GLU A 104 -16.44 7.98 20.85
N THR A 105 -15.84 8.09 19.66
CA THR A 105 -16.56 8.16 18.38
C THR A 105 -17.49 6.95 18.20
N ARG A 106 -17.01 5.73 18.51
CA ARG A 106 -17.85 4.53 18.50
C ARG A 106 -19.00 4.62 19.53
N ALA A 107 -18.71 5.01 20.77
CA ALA A 107 -19.71 5.12 21.84
C ALA A 107 -20.76 6.23 21.59
N ALA A 108 -20.44 7.23 20.75
CA ALA A 108 -21.39 8.23 20.28
C ALA A 108 -22.42 7.65 19.30
N PHE A 109 -22.03 6.63 18.51
CA PHE A 109 -22.87 6.02 17.47
C PHE A 109 -23.49 4.67 17.83
N GLU A 110 -23.02 3.98 18.88
CA GLU A 110 -23.71 2.80 19.38
C GLU A 110 -25.15 3.16 19.84
N PRO A 111 -26.16 2.35 19.47
CA PRO A 111 -27.56 2.66 19.73
C PRO A 111 -27.85 2.58 21.24
N ARG A 112 -27.77 3.74 21.92
CA ARG A 112 -27.98 3.87 23.38
C ARG A 112 -29.19 3.07 23.85
N SER A 113 -28.95 2.10 24.73
CA SER A 113 -30.01 1.23 25.26
C SER A 113 -31.05 2.04 26.04
N LYS A 114 -32.16 2.37 25.35
CA LYS A 114 -33.33 3.05 25.95
C LYS A 114 -34.14 2.12 26.86
N PHE A 115 -33.78 0.83 26.95
CA PHE A 115 -34.36 -0.17 27.84
C PHE A 115 -33.40 -0.59 28.96
N SER A 116 -32.75 0.39 29.61
CA SER A 116 -32.31 0.19 30.99
C SER A 116 -33.53 0.10 31.90
N PHE A 117 -34.09 -1.10 32.03
CA PHE A 117 -35.01 -1.41 33.12
C PHE A 117 -34.29 -1.09 34.43
N LYS A 118 -34.74 -0.03 35.13
CA LYS A 118 -34.27 0.28 36.47
C LYS A 118 -34.77 -0.79 37.42
N THR A 119 -34.01 -1.87 37.54
CA THR A 119 -34.18 -2.91 38.55
C THR A 119 -34.11 -2.25 39.93
N LYS A 120 -35.26 -1.93 40.50
CA LYS A 120 -35.38 -1.67 41.93
C LYS A 120 -34.78 -2.87 42.66
N LYS A 121 -34.02 -2.64 43.73
CA LYS A 121 -33.47 -3.71 44.57
C LYS A 121 -34.60 -4.61 45.08
N ASN A 122 -34.83 -5.74 44.42
CA ASN A 122 -35.49 -6.89 45.03
C ASN A 122 -34.42 -7.58 45.89
N THR A 123 -34.61 -7.54 47.21
CA THR A 123 -33.69 -8.10 48.21
C THR A 123 -33.81 -9.63 48.30
N SER A 124 -33.72 -10.31 47.15
CA SER A 124 -34.05 -11.73 47.00
C SER A 124 -33.30 -12.41 45.84
N ALA A 125 -32.20 -11.82 45.37
CA ALA A 125 -31.30 -12.40 44.37
C ALA A 125 -29.90 -12.56 44.99
N VAL A 126 -29.64 -13.73 45.58
CA VAL A 126 -28.33 -14.12 46.11
C VAL A 126 -27.35 -14.26 44.94
N SER A 127 -26.15 -13.69 45.07
CA SER A 127 -25.12 -13.79 44.02
C SER A 127 -24.56 -15.22 43.94
N LEU A 128 -24.10 -15.64 42.77
CA LEU A 128 -23.34 -16.90 42.62
C LEU A 128 -22.09 -16.91 43.52
N SER A 129 -21.49 -15.75 43.77
CA SER A 129 -20.37 -15.56 44.71
C SER A 129 -20.75 -15.83 46.17
N ASP A 130 -22.01 -15.61 46.52
CA ASP A 130 -22.55 -15.59 47.87
C ASP A 130 -23.07 -16.99 48.25
N ALA A 131 -23.77 -17.65 47.30
CA ALA A 131 -24.10 -19.06 47.37
C ALA A 131 -22.85 -19.98 47.48
N ALA A 132 -21.73 -19.58 46.86
CA ALA A 132 -20.46 -20.29 46.98
C ALA A 132 -19.83 -20.21 48.39
N LEU A 133 -20.05 -19.11 49.12
CA LEU A 133 -19.58 -18.96 50.50
C LEU A 133 -20.41 -19.82 51.47
N MET A 134 -21.74 -19.80 51.35
CA MET A 134 -22.62 -20.62 52.19
C MET A 134 -22.37 -22.14 52.04
N ALA A 135 -21.86 -22.57 50.89
CA ALA A 135 -21.47 -23.97 50.65
C ALA A 135 -20.21 -24.41 51.43
N VAL A 136 -19.38 -23.46 51.90
CA VAL A 136 -18.15 -23.74 52.67
C VAL A 136 -18.42 -23.84 54.17
N GLU A 137 -19.35 -23.03 54.69
CA GLU A 137 -19.66 -22.98 56.13
C GLU A 137 -20.54 -24.16 56.62
N GLY A 138 -21.13 -24.94 55.71
CA GLY A 138 -22.03 -26.07 56.01
C GLY A 138 -21.41 -27.31 56.67
N ARG A 139 -20.19 -27.24 57.21
CA ARG A 139 -19.50 -28.37 57.88
C ARG A 139 -19.32 -28.16 59.39
N LEU A 140 -20.37 -28.41 60.17
CA LEU A 140 -20.29 -29.03 61.52
C LEU A 140 -21.69 -29.34 62.11
N SER A 141 -21.80 -30.46 62.82
CA SER A 141 -22.85 -30.83 63.80
C SER A 141 -24.32 -31.00 63.35
N ILE A 142 -24.62 -32.23 62.92
CA ILE A 142 -25.87 -33.02 63.10
C ILE A 142 -26.03 -33.23 64.66
N PRO A 143 -27.22 -33.39 65.33
CA PRO A 143 -28.31 -34.30 64.90
C PRO A 143 -29.78 -34.01 65.26
N GLY A 144 -30.68 -34.63 64.48
CA GLY A 144 -32.10 -34.83 64.77
C GLY A 144 -32.69 -35.92 63.85
N TYR A 145 -32.87 -37.13 64.37
CA TYR A 145 -33.33 -38.30 63.59
C TYR A 145 -34.83 -38.27 63.29
N HIS A 146 -35.25 -38.81 62.14
CA HIS A 146 -36.30 -39.84 62.05
C HIS A 146 -36.37 -40.46 60.63
N SER A 147 -35.64 -41.56 60.43
CA SER A 147 -35.88 -42.55 59.35
C SER A 147 -36.73 -43.70 59.92
N PRO A 148 -37.39 -44.59 59.12
CA PRO A 148 -36.67 -45.56 58.28
C PRO A 148 -37.35 -46.03 56.97
N GLY A 149 -36.57 -46.71 56.12
CA GLY A 149 -37.06 -47.62 55.06
C GLY A 149 -37.34 -46.96 53.70
N ALA A 150 -37.22 -47.69 52.57
CA ALA A 150 -36.63 -49.01 52.36
C ALA A 150 -36.12 -49.13 50.90
N SER A 151 -35.41 -50.23 50.59
CA SER A 151 -34.85 -50.52 49.28
C SER A 151 -35.89 -50.82 48.19
N SER A 152 -35.58 -50.44 46.94
CA SER A 152 -35.81 -51.20 45.69
C SER A 152 -37.11 -52.00 45.50
N VAL A 153 -37.86 -51.71 44.43
CA VAL A 153 -37.98 -52.63 43.27
C VAL A 153 -38.68 -51.98 42.05
N ASP A 154 -38.34 -52.55 40.88
CA ASP A 154 -39.15 -52.74 39.66
C ASP A 154 -39.49 -51.60 38.67
N SER A 155 -39.97 -52.04 37.50
CA SER A 155 -40.23 -51.29 36.26
C SER A 155 -41.51 -51.78 35.56
N SER A 156 -41.93 -51.08 34.48
CA SER A 156 -43.13 -51.37 33.66
C SER A 156 -44.47 -51.10 34.41
N ALA A 157 -45.66 -51.03 33.79
CA ALA A 157 -46.09 -51.18 32.39
C ALA A 157 -47.48 -50.47 32.23
N ASN A 158 -48.02 -50.11 31.06
CA ASN A 158 -47.56 -50.02 29.66
C ASN A 158 -48.61 -49.20 28.87
N GLN A 159 -48.27 -48.67 27.67
CA GLN A 159 -49.12 -48.45 26.47
C GLN A 159 -48.53 -47.32 25.59
N THR A 160 -48.29 -47.39 24.28
CA THR A 160 -48.09 -48.40 23.19
C THR A 160 -47.85 -47.57 21.88
N PRO A 161 -47.26 -48.08 20.77
CA PRO A 161 -46.03 -47.45 20.25
C PRO A 161 -45.89 -47.38 18.69
N ASN A 162 -44.62 -47.37 18.23
CA ASN A 162 -44.06 -47.62 16.87
C ASN A 162 -44.06 -46.45 15.85
N TYR A 163 -42.95 -45.98 15.22
CA TYR A 163 -41.64 -46.54 14.74
C TYR A 163 -41.73 -47.62 13.63
N PRO A 164 -40.73 -47.83 12.72
CA PRO A 164 -39.44 -47.13 12.49
C PRO A 164 -39.17 -46.71 11.01
N SER A 165 -37.89 -46.61 10.57
CA SER A 165 -37.42 -45.82 9.40
C SER A 165 -36.59 -46.59 8.34
N THR A 166 -36.50 -46.04 7.10
CA THR A 166 -35.43 -46.25 6.04
C THR A 166 -35.28 -47.66 5.37
N PRO A 167 -34.52 -47.83 4.25
CA PRO A 167 -34.56 -47.15 2.94
C PRO A 167 -34.39 -48.06 1.67
N LEU A 168 -34.44 -47.46 0.46
CA LEU A 168 -33.74 -47.83 -0.82
C LEU A 168 -34.29 -48.92 -1.83
N ASN A 169 -34.43 -48.50 -3.10
CA ASN A 169 -34.32 -49.19 -4.43
C ASN A 169 -35.40 -50.09 -5.11
N GLU A 170 -35.22 -50.17 -6.44
CA GLU A 170 -35.98 -50.66 -7.64
C GLU A 170 -36.02 -52.22 -7.84
N PRO A 171 -36.63 -52.86 -8.91
CA PRO A 171 -36.91 -52.39 -10.29
C PRO A 171 -38.11 -52.99 -11.15
N GLU A 172 -38.10 -52.68 -12.47
CA GLU A 172 -38.84 -53.25 -13.64
C GLU A 172 -40.36 -52.98 -13.80
N LYS A 173 -40.96 -52.57 -14.95
CA LYS A 173 -40.76 -52.98 -16.37
C LYS A 173 -41.60 -52.13 -17.38
N GLN A 174 -41.10 -52.03 -18.63
CA GLN A 174 -41.75 -52.06 -19.98
C GLN A 174 -43.28 -51.81 -20.14
N GLN A 175 -43.83 -51.18 -21.19
CA GLN A 175 -43.37 -50.63 -22.50
C GLN A 175 -44.53 -49.77 -23.10
N GLN A 176 -44.54 -49.12 -24.29
CA GLN A 176 -43.64 -49.02 -25.47
C GLN A 176 -43.67 -47.53 -25.98
N GLU A 177 -43.62 -47.05 -27.24
CA GLU A 177 -43.55 -47.58 -28.63
C GLU A 177 -42.28 -47.10 -29.39
N ARG A 178 -42.39 -46.49 -30.59
CA ARG A 178 -41.35 -46.36 -31.65
C ARG A 178 -41.85 -45.42 -32.80
N PRO A 179 -41.08 -44.97 -33.83
CA PRO A 179 -39.63 -45.05 -34.19
C PRO A 179 -38.88 -43.69 -34.11
N GLU A 180 -37.54 -43.53 -34.15
CA GLU A 180 -36.33 -44.31 -34.54
C GLU A 180 -35.74 -44.01 -35.94
N LEU A 181 -34.48 -43.52 -35.99
CA LEU A 181 -33.39 -44.01 -36.86
C LEU A 181 -32.00 -43.42 -36.51
N ALA A 182 -30.95 -44.19 -36.81
CA ALA A 182 -29.59 -44.20 -36.25
C ALA A 182 -28.66 -42.96 -36.43
N PRO A 183 -27.63 -42.79 -35.57
CA PRO A 183 -26.48 -41.89 -35.77
C PRO A 183 -25.14 -42.61 -36.07
N THR A 184 -24.27 -42.05 -36.93
CA THR A 184 -22.90 -42.58 -37.17
C THR A 184 -21.82 -41.51 -37.43
N SER A 185 -20.86 -41.41 -36.49
CA SER A 185 -19.39 -41.43 -36.69
C SER A 185 -18.57 -40.28 -37.34
N PHE A 186 -17.49 -39.92 -36.62
CA PHE A 186 -16.13 -39.52 -37.08
C PHE A 186 -15.84 -38.06 -37.54
N PRO A 187 -14.55 -37.62 -37.54
CA PRO A 187 -14.19 -36.23 -37.19
C PRO A 187 -13.62 -35.36 -38.32
N GLY A 188 -13.55 -34.04 -38.10
CA GLY A 188 -12.82 -33.10 -38.97
C GLY A 188 -12.65 -31.69 -38.40
N VAL A 189 -11.52 -31.07 -38.72
CA VAL A 189 -11.19 -29.62 -38.61
C VAL A 189 -11.00 -29.10 -40.05
N PRO A 190 -10.95 -27.77 -40.34
CA PRO A 190 -11.15 -26.58 -39.49
C PRO A 190 -12.08 -25.50 -40.13
N ALA A 191 -11.96 -24.25 -39.63
CA ALA A 191 -12.29 -22.96 -40.28
C ALA A 191 -13.75 -22.45 -40.27
N GLY A 192 -13.89 -21.11 -40.22
CA GLY A 192 -15.16 -20.37 -40.32
C GLY A 192 -15.32 -19.27 -39.25
N ASN A 193 -15.09 -18.01 -39.61
CA ASN A 193 -15.41 -16.86 -38.75
C ASN A 193 -16.94 -16.63 -38.70
N PHE A 194 -17.48 -16.11 -37.58
CA PHE A 194 -17.94 -14.71 -37.46
C PHE A 194 -18.85 -14.45 -36.24
N ALA A 195 -18.84 -13.19 -35.80
CA ALA A 195 -19.87 -12.46 -35.04
C ALA A 195 -20.20 -12.81 -33.55
N ILE A 196 -19.87 -11.83 -32.69
CA ILE A 196 -20.73 -11.20 -31.66
C ILE A 196 -21.41 -12.11 -30.61
N LYS A 197 -21.01 -11.93 -29.34
CA LYS A 197 -21.89 -12.11 -28.18
C LYS A 197 -21.70 -10.99 -27.15
N SER A 198 -22.81 -10.41 -26.71
CA SER A 198 -22.93 -9.61 -25.48
C SER A 198 -22.79 -10.51 -24.24
N PRO A 199 -22.44 -9.99 -23.05
CA PRO A 199 -22.20 -10.82 -21.88
C PRO A 199 -23.48 -11.44 -21.31
N SER A 200 -23.36 -12.67 -20.80
CA SER A 200 -24.34 -13.31 -19.94
C SER A 200 -23.79 -13.38 -18.52
N GLU A 201 -24.48 -12.75 -17.58
CA GLU A 201 -24.13 -12.76 -16.15
C GLU A 201 -24.21 -14.18 -15.56
N ASN A 202 -23.39 -14.47 -14.55
CA ASN A 202 -23.61 -15.61 -13.67
C ASN A 202 -23.03 -15.31 -12.28
N HIS A 203 -23.90 -15.07 -11.29
CA HIS A 203 -23.47 -14.70 -9.94
C HIS A 203 -23.08 -15.93 -9.11
N SER A 204 -21.83 -15.96 -8.64
CA SER A 204 -21.42 -16.69 -7.44
C SER A 204 -20.73 -15.71 -6.49
N GLY A 205 -21.52 -15.00 -5.69
CA GLY A 205 -21.06 -13.87 -4.89
C GLY A 205 -20.22 -14.28 -3.67
N GLY A 206 -18.90 -14.38 -3.85
CA GLY A 206 -17.94 -14.28 -2.76
C GLY A 206 -17.34 -12.87 -2.74
N PHE A 207 -17.45 -12.15 -1.62
CA PHE A 207 -16.84 -10.83 -1.46
C PHE A 207 -15.32 -10.95 -1.28
N ALA A 208 -14.60 -11.02 -2.40
CA ALA A 208 -13.16 -10.77 -2.43
C ALA A 208 -12.93 -9.25 -2.39
N ALA A 209 -12.09 -8.77 -1.46
CA ALA A 209 -11.70 -7.36 -1.42
C ALA A 209 -11.02 -6.98 -2.73
N THR A 210 -11.60 -6.03 -3.48
CA THR A 210 -11.05 -5.56 -4.75
C THR A 210 -9.83 -4.70 -4.51
N GLY A 211 -8.64 -5.33 -4.57
CA GLY A 211 -7.37 -4.61 -4.56
C GLY A 211 -7.31 -3.60 -5.72
N ILE A 212 -6.58 -2.50 -5.50
CA ILE A 212 -6.40 -1.44 -6.51
C ILE A 212 -5.84 -2.06 -7.79
N SER A 213 -6.56 -1.88 -8.91
CA SER A 213 -6.21 -2.45 -10.21
C SER A 213 -5.27 -1.58 -11.04
N SER A 214 -5.24 -0.28 -10.76
CA SER A 214 -4.41 0.73 -11.40
C SER A 214 -4.32 1.99 -10.53
N VAL A 215 -3.22 2.72 -10.61
CA VAL A 215 -3.11 4.08 -10.04
C VAL A 215 -3.32 5.11 -11.16
N SER A 216 -4.05 6.18 -10.90
CA SER A 216 -4.04 7.34 -11.80
C SER A 216 -4.01 8.68 -11.07
N VAL A 217 -3.42 9.69 -11.72
CA VAL A 217 -3.33 11.08 -11.26
C VAL A 217 -3.57 11.97 -12.48
N ASP A 218 -4.75 12.59 -12.54
CA ASP A 218 -5.28 13.18 -13.77
C ASP A 218 -5.86 14.59 -13.51
N ASP A 219 -5.65 15.51 -14.45
CA ASP A 219 -6.26 16.86 -14.53
C ASP A 219 -6.01 17.78 -13.31
N TYR A 220 -4.77 17.78 -12.78
CA TYR A 220 -4.36 18.66 -11.69
C TYR A 220 -3.49 19.84 -12.15
N HIS A 221 -3.67 20.98 -11.48
CA HIS A 221 -2.85 22.19 -11.63
C HIS A 221 -2.28 22.64 -10.28
N LYS A 222 -0.98 22.98 -10.24
CA LYS A 222 -0.30 23.58 -9.07
C LYS A 222 -0.42 22.78 -7.77
N LEU A 223 -0.17 21.47 -7.83
CA LEU A 223 -0.19 20.58 -6.66
C LEU A 223 1.08 19.74 -6.55
N HIS A 224 1.54 19.56 -5.32
CA HIS A 224 2.52 18.53 -4.95
C HIS A 224 1.73 17.32 -4.44
N ILE A 225 1.83 16.20 -5.15
CA ILE A 225 1.08 14.97 -4.93
C ILE A 225 2.09 13.88 -4.56
N MET A 226 2.01 13.35 -3.34
CA MET A 226 2.79 12.19 -2.90
C MET A 226 1.85 10.99 -2.78
N LEU A 227 2.21 9.86 -3.40
CA LEU A 227 1.41 8.64 -3.31
C LEU A 227 1.73 7.84 -2.03
N PRO A 228 0.74 7.50 -1.18
CA PRO A 228 0.97 6.75 0.05
C PRO A 228 1.30 5.27 -0.24
N ALA A 229 1.99 4.62 0.71
CA ALA A 229 2.32 3.19 0.62
C ALA A 229 1.08 2.27 0.57
N ALA A 230 -0.08 2.78 0.99
CA ALA A 230 -1.37 2.09 1.03
C ALA A 230 -1.97 1.88 -0.38
N GLY A 231 -1.44 0.89 -1.11
CA GLY A 231 -2.01 0.44 -2.39
C GLY A 231 -1.25 -0.70 -3.05
N SER A 232 0.08 -0.75 -2.88
CA SER A 232 0.94 -1.78 -3.48
C SER A 232 0.79 -3.15 -2.80
N THR A 233 -0.26 -3.91 -3.13
CA THR A 233 -0.35 -5.36 -2.88
C THR A 233 0.01 -6.19 -4.12
N SER A 234 -0.06 -5.59 -5.31
CA SER A 234 0.30 -6.18 -6.61
C SER A 234 1.09 -5.18 -7.45
N THR A 235 1.74 -5.64 -8.52
CA THR A 235 2.39 -4.78 -9.51
C THR A 235 1.32 -4.14 -10.41
N VAL A 236 0.88 -2.93 -10.06
CA VAL A 236 -0.18 -2.20 -10.78
C VAL A 236 0.38 -1.28 -11.87
N PRO A 237 -0.35 -1.00 -12.97
CA PRO A 237 -0.02 0.05 -13.92
C PRO A 237 -0.33 1.45 -13.34
N VAL A 238 0.38 2.47 -13.84
CA VAL A 238 0.19 3.88 -13.47
C VAL A 238 -0.13 4.74 -14.68
N SER A 239 -1.10 5.65 -14.53
CA SER A 239 -1.44 6.69 -15.51
C SER A 239 -1.28 8.09 -14.92
N LEU A 240 -0.54 8.97 -15.59
CA LEU A 240 -0.42 10.40 -15.25
C LEU A 240 -0.92 11.22 -16.45
N THR A 241 -1.99 12.01 -16.32
CA THR A 241 -2.51 12.79 -17.46
C THR A 241 -2.88 14.23 -17.15
N SER A 242 -2.72 15.12 -18.14
CA SER A 242 -3.21 16.52 -18.09
C SER A 242 -2.68 17.34 -16.90
N LEU A 243 -1.42 17.13 -16.48
CA LEU A 243 -0.84 17.81 -15.32
C LEU A 243 -0.12 19.11 -15.70
N ASP A 244 -0.32 20.17 -14.91
CA ASP A 244 0.19 21.52 -15.16
C ASP A 244 0.81 22.12 -13.89
N ARG A 245 2.13 22.35 -13.86
CA ARG A 245 2.85 22.80 -12.65
C ARG A 245 2.66 21.88 -11.44
N CYS A 246 2.74 20.57 -11.68
CA CYS A 246 2.64 19.58 -10.61
C CYS A 246 3.99 19.00 -10.22
N ILE A 247 4.09 18.56 -8.97
CA ILE A 247 5.11 17.61 -8.52
C ILE A 247 4.38 16.32 -8.19
N VAL A 248 4.83 15.18 -8.73
CA VAL A 248 4.23 13.87 -8.42
C VAL A 248 5.32 12.91 -7.95
N ASP A 249 5.30 12.57 -6.66
CA ASP A 249 6.19 11.55 -6.08
C ASP A 249 5.45 10.21 -5.93
N MET A 250 6.01 9.19 -6.57
CA MET A 250 5.52 7.81 -6.62
C MET A 250 6.59 6.81 -6.15
N THR A 251 7.57 7.28 -5.37
CA THR A 251 8.68 6.46 -4.88
C THR A 251 8.27 5.57 -3.71
N ILE A 252 7.53 6.13 -2.75
CA ILE A 252 7.06 5.46 -1.51
C ILE A 252 6.36 4.12 -1.80
N PRO A 253 5.42 3.99 -2.76
CA PRO A 253 4.75 2.72 -3.03
C PRO A 253 5.64 1.66 -3.69
N THR A 254 6.80 2.05 -4.24
CA THR A 254 7.75 1.15 -4.91
C THR A 254 8.92 0.71 -4.04
N ALA A 255 9.26 1.49 -3.00
CA ALA A 255 10.46 1.33 -2.18
C ALA A 255 10.66 -0.08 -1.58
N ASN A 256 9.58 -0.76 -1.19
CA ASN A 256 9.61 -2.09 -0.58
C ASN A 256 9.69 -3.24 -1.63
N GLY A 257 10.43 -3.05 -2.73
CA GLY A 257 10.59 -4.03 -3.80
C GLY A 257 9.30 -4.33 -4.57
N LYS A 258 8.38 -3.35 -4.65
CA LYS A 258 7.05 -3.48 -5.28
C LYS A 258 6.91 -2.53 -6.48
N PRO A 259 7.60 -2.79 -7.60
CA PRO A 259 7.57 -1.92 -8.76
C PRO A 259 6.21 -1.91 -9.46
N TYR A 260 5.89 -0.80 -10.12
CA TYR A 260 4.75 -0.71 -11.01
C TYR A 260 4.92 -1.62 -12.24
N ALA A 261 3.82 -2.14 -12.79
CA ALA A 261 3.87 -2.99 -13.99
C ALA A 261 4.16 -2.19 -15.27
N SER A 262 3.67 -0.96 -15.35
CA SER A 262 3.92 -0.02 -16.45
C SER A 262 3.63 1.42 -16.00
N LEU A 263 4.19 2.38 -16.74
CA LEU A 263 3.91 3.81 -16.59
C LEU A 263 3.40 4.36 -17.92
N THR A 264 2.34 5.16 -17.86
CA THR A 264 1.87 5.99 -18.99
C THR A 264 1.76 7.44 -18.51
N SER A 265 2.47 8.36 -19.17
CA SER A 265 2.46 9.79 -18.81
C SER A 265 2.13 10.64 -20.03
N LYS A 266 1.02 11.39 -20.01
CA LYS A 266 0.44 12.03 -21.20
C LYS A 266 0.02 13.49 -20.99
N GLY A 267 0.56 14.40 -21.80
CA GLY A 267 0.09 15.79 -21.88
C GLY A 267 0.39 16.61 -20.62
N ILE A 268 1.63 16.53 -20.14
CA ILE A 268 2.08 17.13 -18.88
C ILE A 268 3.04 18.29 -19.16
N LYS A 269 2.95 19.39 -18.42
CA LYS A 269 3.84 20.56 -18.63
C LYS A 269 4.27 21.24 -17.34
N GLU A 270 5.43 21.89 -17.37
CA GLU A 270 5.97 22.68 -16.25
C GLU A 270 6.04 21.89 -14.93
N SER A 271 6.26 20.57 -15.01
CA SER A 271 6.06 19.62 -13.90
C SER A 271 7.29 18.75 -13.60
N LEU A 272 7.37 18.23 -12.38
CA LEU A 272 8.35 17.24 -11.93
C LEU A 272 7.65 15.89 -11.64
N LEU A 273 8.11 14.82 -12.30
CA LEU A 273 7.55 13.47 -12.13
C LEU A 273 8.60 12.52 -11.57
N ILE A 274 8.38 11.96 -10.39
CA ILE A 274 9.30 11.07 -9.67
C ILE A 274 8.65 9.69 -9.59
N CYS A 275 8.86 8.88 -10.62
CA CYS A 275 8.00 7.73 -10.92
C CYS A 275 8.37 6.42 -10.20
N GLY A 276 9.42 6.42 -9.39
CA GLY A 276 9.93 5.21 -8.72
C GLY A 276 10.39 4.13 -9.71
N GLN A 277 10.16 2.86 -9.33
CA GLN A 277 10.55 1.69 -10.11
C GLN A 277 9.39 1.09 -10.93
N VAL A 278 9.61 0.85 -12.22
CA VAL A 278 8.66 0.27 -13.18
C VAL A 278 9.24 -1.02 -13.78
N ASN A 279 8.69 -2.18 -13.44
CA ASN A 279 9.13 -3.49 -13.95
C ASN A 279 8.55 -3.79 -15.35
N GLY A 280 8.53 -2.79 -16.22
CA GLY A 280 7.93 -2.82 -17.55
C GLY A 280 8.21 -1.55 -18.35
N PRO A 281 7.33 -1.20 -19.31
CA PRO A 281 7.52 -0.03 -20.14
C PRO A 281 7.05 1.26 -19.45
N ALA A 282 7.82 2.33 -19.64
CA ALA A 282 7.42 3.71 -19.42
C ALA A 282 7.13 4.37 -20.78
N HIS A 283 5.85 4.69 -21.03
CA HIS A 283 5.39 5.41 -22.23
C HIS A 283 5.11 6.87 -21.87
N ILE A 284 5.95 7.76 -22.41
CA ILE A 284 5.91 9.20 -22.18
C ILE A 284 5.43 9.89 -23.46
N THR A 285 4.43 10.78 -23.38
CA THR A 285 3.87 11.43 -24.57
C THR A 285 3.38 12.85 -24.32
N GLY A 286 3.77 13.80 -25.17
CA GLY A 286 3.24 15.16 -25.08
C GLY A 286 3.71 15.94 -23.84
N ILE A 287 4.90 15.64 -23.30
CA ILE A 287 5.44 16.32 -22.12
C ILE A 287 6.32 17.51 -22.52
N LYS A 288 6.18 18.66 -21.84
CA LYS A 288 6.88 19.91 -22.20
C LYS A 288 7.38 20.75 -21.01
N ARG A 289 8.64 21.20 -21.04
CA ARG A 289 9.27 21.96 -19.93
C ARG A 289 9.11 21.22 -18.60
N SER A 290 9.67 20.02 -18.49
CA SER A 290 9.45 19.14 -17.33
C SER A 290 10.70 18.37 -16.96
N VAL A 291 10.72 17.81 -15.75
CA VAL A 291 11.75 16.85 -15.33
C VAL A 291 11.08 15.51 -15.01
N ILE A 292 11.69 14.41 -15.46
CA ILE A 292 11.21 13.05 -15.24
C ILE A 292 12.32 12.23 -14.58
N VAL A 293 12.02 11.59 -13.46
CA VAL A 293 12.91 10.67 -12.74
C VAL A 293 12.27 9.28 -12.74
N VAL A 294 12.89 8.28 -13.37
CA VAL A 294 12.30 6.93 -13.47
C VAL A 294 13.34 5.81 -13.61
N SER A 295 13.12 4.69 -12.93
CA SER A 295 13.81 3.42 -13.22
C SER A 295 12.83 2.48 -13.93
N CYS A 296 13.18 1.97 -15.11
CA CYS A 296 12.28 1.14 -15.91
C CYS A 296 12.98 -0.03 -16.64
N ARG A 297 12.21 -0.88 -17.33
CA ARG A 297 12.78 -1.88 -18.27
C ARG A 297 12.97 -1.32 -19.67
N GLN A 298 12.05 -0.47 -20.12
CA GLN A 298 11.95 0.07 -21.47
C GLN A 298 11.43 1.50 -21.39
N PHE A 299 12.15 2.46 -21.96
CA PHE A 299 11.73 3.87 -22.01
C PHE A 299 11.34 4.26 -23.44
N ARG A 300 10.17 4.88 -23.60
CA ARG A 300 9.67 5.38 -24.90
C ARG A 300 9.07 6.77 -24.74
N MET A 301 9.52 7.71 -25.56
CA MET A 301 9.12 9.11 -25.50
C MET A 301 8.63 9.61 -26.87
N HIS A 302 7.48 10.26 -26.91
CA HIS A 302 6.86 10.72 -28.17
C HIS A 302 6.34 12.16 -28.06
N ASN A 303 6.60 13.01 -29.05
CA ASN A 303 6.07 14.39 -29.13
C ASN A 303 6.34 15.22 -27.85
N CYS A 304 7.58 15.21 -27.35
CA CYS A 304 7.98 15.93 -26.14
C CYS A 304 8.99 17.04 -26.47
N SER A 305 9.02 18.13 -25.69
CA SER A 305 10.02 19.18 -25.86
C SER A 305 10.55 19.74 -24.55
N ASP A 306 11.84 20.05 -24.49
CA ASP A 306 12.43 20.74 -23.33
C ASP A 306 12.25 19.90 -22.05
N VAL A 307 12.76 18.66 -22.05
CA VAL A 307 12.57 17.72 -20.93
C VAL A 307 13.89 17.11 -20.50
N ASP A 308 14.19 17.22 -19.21
CA ASP A 308 15.31 16.51 -18.59
C ASP A 308 14.81 15.15 -18.07
N VAL A 309 15.48 14.07 -18.46
CA VAL A 309 15.11 12.69 -18.16
C VAL A 309 16.23 12.01 -17.38
N TYR A 310 16.02 11.91 -16.07
CA TYR A 310 16.88 11.19 -15.15
C TYR A 310 16.46 9.72 -15.10
N LEU A 311 17.26 8.85 -15.70
CA LEU A 311 16.83 7.52 -16.12
C LEU A 311 17.74 6.41 -15.56
N SER A 312 17.12 5.27 -15.31
CA SER A 312 17.74 3.94 -15.27
C SER A 312 16.94 3.00 -16.18
N CYS A 313 17.58 2.28 -17.10
CA CYS A 313 16.86 1.48 -18.10
C CYS A 313 17.60 0.18 -18.50
N SER A 314 16.88 -0.94 -18.63
CA SER A 314 17.43 -2.21 -19.14
C SER A 314 17.74 -2.20 -20.65
N SER A 315 17.02 -1.37 -21.42
CA SER A 315 17.15 -1.27 -22.88
C SER A 315 17.58 0.12 -23.30
N ASN A 316 18.05 0.25 -24.55
CA ASN A 316 18.18 1.55 -25.19
C ASN A 316 16.85 2.33 -25.06
N PRO A 317 16.86 3.59 -24.57
CA PRO A 317 15.71 4.48 -24.56
C PRO A 317 15.36 4.89 -26.00
N ILE A 318 14.08 4.95 -26.36
CA ILE A 318 13.64 5.33 -27.71
C ILE A 318 12.87 6.65 -27.66
N ILE A 319 13.19 7.59 -28.56
CA ILE A 319 12.47 8.85 -28.74
C ILE A 319 11.94 9.01 -30.17
N GLU A 320 10.82 9.73 -30.32
CA GLU A 320 10.18 10.05 -31.60
C GLU A 320 9.48 11.43 -31.53
N ASP A 321 9.53 12.25 -32.58
CA ASP A 321 8.97 13.62 -32.62
C ASP A 321 9.36 14.51 -31.42
N CYS A 322 10.52 14.25 -30.82
CA CYS A 322 11.01 14.98 -29.66
C CYS A 322 12.03 16.07 -30.04
N SER A 323 12.27 17.02 -29.15
CA SER A 323 13.30 18.06 -29.32
C SER A 323 13.80 18.57 -27.97
N ASN A 324 15.09 18.95 -27.88
CA ASN A 324 15.71 19.45 -26.64
C ASN A 324 15.46 18.53 -25.42
N ILE A 325 15.71 17.22 -25.59
CA ILE A 325 15.63 16.23 -24.50
C ILE A 325 17.01 15.97 -23.93
N ARG A 326 17.20 16.06 -22.62
CA ARG A 326 18.53 15.87 -21.98
C ARG A 326 18.49 14.68 -21.02
N PHE A 327 19.31 13.67 -21.26
CA PHE A 327 19.33 12.45 -20.45
C PHE A 327 20.43 12.50 -19.38
N GLY A 328 20.11 12.06 -18.16
CA GLY A 328 21.05 11.90 -17.04
C GLY A 328 20.87 10.56 -16.33
N ARG A 329 21.89 10.11 -15.57
CA ARG A 329 21.76 8.97 -14.64
C ARG A 329 20.78 9.35 -13.53
N ILE A 330 19.96 8.41 -13.07
CA ILE A 330 19.04 8.62 -11.93
C ILE A 330 19.81 9.10 -10.66
N PRO A 331 19.28 10.07 -9.88
CA PRO A 331 19.89 10.52 -8.62
C PRO A 331 19.94 9.40 -7.59
N LYS A 332 20.94 9.42 -6.70
CA LYS A 332 21.10 8.41 -5.63
C LYS A 332 19.95 8.46 -4.63
N ALA A 333 19.31 9.62 -4.44
CA ALA A 333 18.08 9.74 -3.65
C ALA A 333 16.92 8.84 -4.14
N TYR A 334 16.92 8.48 -5.44
CA TYR A 334 15.86 7.67 -6.08
C TYR A 334 16.37 6.36 -6.70
N ALA A 335 17.67 6.11 -6.64
CA ALA A 335 18.26 4.80 -6.90
C ALA A 335 17.97 3.89 -5.69
N LEU A 336 16.86 3.14 -5.76
CA LEU A 336 16.62 2.00 -4.86
C LEU A 336 17.79 1.00 -4.94
N ASP A 337 17.92 0.07 -3.98
CA ASP A 337 19.01 -0.93 -3.87
C ASP A 337 19.18 -1.88 -5.09
N HIS A 338 18.40 -1.67 -6.15
CA HIS A 338 18.64 -2.15 -7.50
C HIS A 338 19.40 -1.13 -8.36
N ASP A 339 20.39 -0.41 -7.80
CA ASP A 339 21.33 0.40 -8.59
C ASP A 339 22.08 -0.54 -9.52
N ARG A 340 21.72 -0.48 -10.81
CA ARG A 340 22.23 -1.40 -11.82
C ARG A 340 23.73 -1.19 -11.95
N PRO A 341 24.53 -2.26 -12.15
CA PRO A 341 25.90 -2.09 -12.56
C PRO A 341 25.96 -1.18 -13.80
N ASP A 342 26.89 -0.23 -13.89
CA ASP A 342 26.93 0.77 -14.98
C ASP A 342 27.12 0.16 -16.39
N HIS A 343 27.35 -1.15 -16.49
CA HIS A 343 27.38 -1.91 -17.74
C HIS A 343 26.03 -2.54 -18.15
N GLU A 344 25.05 -2.61 -17.24
CA GLU A 344 23.67 -3.06 -17.51
C GLU A 344 22.71 -1.88 -17.75
N ASP A 345 23.02 -0.69 -17.21
CA ASP A 345 22.18 0.49 -17.42
C ASP A 345 22.47 1.16 -18.77
N ARG A 346 21.40 1.44 -19.51
CA ARG A 346 21.47 1.95 -20.89
C ARG A 346 20.88 3.34 -21.05
N TRP A 347 20.67 4.07 -19.94
CA TRP A 347 20.09 5.42 -19.91
C TRP A 347 20.68 6.43 -20.92
N SER A 348 21.96 6.29 -21.28
CA SER A 348 22.69 7.16 -22.22
C SER A 348 22.71 6.66 -23.68
N GLN A 349 22.18 5.47 -23.97
CA GLN A 349 22.21 4.82 -25.29
C GLN A 349 20.90 5.07 -26.05
N VAL A 350 20.57 6.35 -26.27
CA VAL A 350 19.26 6.77 -26.78
C VAL A 350 19.16 6.64 -28.31
N GLU A 351 18.05 6.06 -28.77
CA GLU A 351 17.71 5.87 -30.19
C GLU A 351 16.61 6.87 -30.60
N ASP A 352 16.91 7.75 -31.57
CA ASP A 352 15.91 8.62 -32.20
C ASP A 352 15.36 7.94 -33.46
N PHE A 353 14.11 7.51 -33.40
CA PHE A 353 13.51 6.66 -34.42
C PHE A 353 13.21 7.38 -35.74
N LYS A 354 13.17 8.72 -35.75
CA LYS A 354 12.95 9.53 -36.96
C LYS A 354 14.24 10.13 -37.54
N TRP A 355 15.34 10.08 -36.79
CA TRP A 355 16.64 10.58 -37.27
C TRP A 355 17.40 9.53 -38.09
N ILE A 356 16.94 9.31 -39.33
CA ILE A 356 17.51 8.34 -40.29
C ILE A 356 18.88 8.74 -40.91
N LYS A 357 19.63 9.65 -40.27
CA LYS A 357 20.89 10.21 -40.79
C LYS A 357 22.11 9.62 -40.06
N PRO A 358 23.32 9.67 -40.67
CA PRO A 358 24.53 9.15 -40.03
C PRO A 358 25.15 10.12 -38.99
N GLU A 359 24.75 11.40 -38.97
CA GLU A 359 25.14 12.33 -37.89
C GLU A 359 24.36 12.01 -36.60
N PRO A 360 24.87 12.36 -35.40
CA PRO A 360 24.08 12.31 -34.16
C PRO A 360 22.79 13.13 -34.26
N SER A 361 21.71 12.69 -33.61
CA SER A 361 20.46 13.46 -33.58
C SER A 361 20.63 14.75 -32.76
N PRO A 362 20.18 15.91 -33.26
CA PRO A 362 20.13 17.16 -32.51
C PRO A 362 18.93 17.23 -31.56
N ASN A 363 18.04 16.24 -31.58
CA ASN A 363 16.81 16.24 -30.79
C ASN A 363 17.05 15.89 -29.32
N TRP A 364 18.19 15.28 -28.99
CA TRP A 364 18.58 14.92 -27.63
C TRP A 364 20.07 15.11 -27.37
N SER A 365 20.43 15.18 -26.09
CA SER A 365 21.82 15.18 -25.62
C SER A 365 21.93 14.48 -24.26
N LEU A 366 23.18 14.29 -23.79
CA LEU A 366 23.43 13.99 -22.38
C LEU A 366 23.45 15.30 -21.59
N LEU A 367 22.91 15.26 -20.38
CA LEU A 367 22.86 16.39 -19.46
C LEU A 367 24.27 16.67 -18.89
N ASP A 368 24.75 17.90 -19.03
CA ASP A 368 26.05 18.29 -18.49
C ASP A 368 26.02 18.30 -16.95
N PRO A 369 27.06 17.83 -16.23
CA PRO A 369 27.09 17.83 -14.76
C PRO A 369 26.88 19.20 -14.10
N ASN A 370 27.15 20.32 -14.79
CA ASN A 370 26.87 21.67 -14.31
C ASN A 370 25.40 22.08 -14.53
N ASP A 371 24.78 21.55 -15.59
CA ASP A 371 23.35 21.74 -15.90
C ASP A 371 22.44 20.80 -15.12
N ALA A 372 22.97 19.69 -14.61
CA ALA A 372 22.26 18.77 -13.73
C ALA A 372 21.75 19.45 -12.44
N VAL A 373 20.73 18.84 -11.84
CA VAL A 373 20.23 19.19 -10.51
C VAL A 373 21.11 18.47 -9.46
N PRO A 374 21.70 19.20 -8.48
CA PRO A 374 22.58 18.60 -7.47
C PRO A 374 21.89 17.52 -6.60
N GLU A 375 22.67 16.57 -6.09
CA GLU A 375 22.17 15.48 -5.24
C GLU A 375 21.53 16.01 -3.94
N GLU A 376 22.03 17.13 -3.44
CA GLU A 376 21.53 17.85 -2.26
C GLU A 376 20.09 18.37 -2.50
N VAL A 377 19.78 18.84 -3.72
CA VAL A 377 18.43 19.28 -4.09
C VAL A 377 17.47 18.09 -4.11
N TRP A 378 17.91 16.96 -4.66
CA TRP A 378 17.13 15.72 -4.67
C TRP A 378 16.92 15.11 -3.28
N ALA A 379 17.86 15.27 -2.35
CA ALA A 379 17.78 14.72 -1.01
C ALA A 379 17.04 15.63 0.00
N GLU A 380 17.17 16.95 -0.11
CA GLU A 380 16.74 17.90 0.95
C GLU A 380 15.59 18.84 0.53
N ILE A 381 15.44 19.12 -0.78
CA ILE A 381 14.46 20.10 -1.29
C ILE A 381 13.25 19.40 -1.90
N VAL A 382 13.50 18.47 -2.83
CA VAL A 382 12.44 17.82 -3.62
C VAL A 382 11.45 16.99 -2.79
N PRO A 383 11.85 16.24 -1.74
CA PRO A 383 10.90 15.57 -0.84
C PRO A 383 10.00 16.52 -0.04
N GLY A 384 10.27 17.83 -0.08
CA GLY A 384 9.48 18.87 0.60
C GLY A 384 9.69 18.94 2.11
N GLY A 385 9.15 20.01 2.69
CA GLY A 385 9.19 20.25 4.13
C GLY A 385 8.76 21.66 4.52
N PRO A 386 8.71 21.98 5.81
CA PRO A 386 8.36 23.31 6.31
C PRO A 386 9.39 24.36 5.86
N GLY A 387 9.09 25.06 4.76
CA GLY A 387 9.96 26.07 4.16
C GLY A 387 10.04 26.05 2.64
N TRP A 388 9.67 24.94 1.99
CA TRP A 388 9.67 24.81 0.52
C TRP A 388 8.25 24.82 -0.04
N SER A 389 7.93 25.77 -0.93
CA SER A 389 6.70 25.73 -1.72
C SER A 389 6.88 24.90 -3.00
N LEU A 390 5.76 24.56 -3.64
CA LEU A 390 5.70 23.95 -4.97
C LEU A 390 6.62 24.67 -5.97
N GLU A 391 6.48 26.00 -6.07
CA GLU A 391 7.20 26.79 -7.07
C GLU A 391 8.70 26.83 -6.69
N ASP A 392 9.08 26.90 -5.41
CA ASP A 392 10.51 26.86 -5.00
C ASP A 392 11.19 25.55 -5.44
N ILE A 393 10.51 24.41 -5.26
CA ILE A 393 11.03 23.11 -5.70
C ILE A 393 11.14 23.07 -7.23
N LEU A 394 10.13 23.56 -7.97
CA LEU A 394 10.15 23.60 -9.44
C LEU A 394 11.26 24.52 -10.00
N HIS A 395 11.61 25.61 -9.32
CA HIS A 395 12.80 26.41 -9.68
C HIS A 395 14.10 25.68 -9.31
N ALA A 396 14.18 25.02 -8.15
CA ALA A 396 15.35 24.26 -7.72
C ALA A 396 15.68 23.09 -8.66
N VAL A 397 14.67 22.43 -9.24
CA VAL A 397 14.86 21.42 -10.30
C VAL A 397 14.91 21.99 -11.72
N LYS A 398 15.01 23.32 -11.88
CA LYS A 398 15.16 24.04 -13.17
C LYS A 398 13.98 23.86 -14.16
N VAL A 399 12.80 23.46 -13.67
CA VAL A 399 11.56 23.30 -14.46
C VAL A 399 10.94 24.66 -14.81
N VAL A 400 10.97 25.60 -13.87
CA VAL A 400 10.53 26.99 -14.06
C VAL A 400 11.77 27.89 -13.99
N GLN A 401 11.82 28.90 -14.86
CA GLN A 401 12.87 29.93 -14.87
C GLN A 401 12.41 31.16 -14.07
N ASN A 402 13.32 31.74 -13.29
CA ASN A 402 13.13 32.95 -12.49
C ASN A 402 12.78 34.20 -13.33
#